data_AF-A0A6V8KRQ0-F1
#
_entry.id   AF-A0A6V8KRQ0-F1
#
_cell.length_a   1.000
_cell.length_b   1.000
_cell.length_c   1.000
_cell.angle_alpha   90.00
_cell.angle_beta   90.00
_cell.angle_gamma   90.00
#
_symmetry.space_group_name_H-M   'P 1'
#
loop_
_entity.id
_entity.type
_entity.pdbx_description
1 polymer ?
#
loop_
_entity_poly.entity_id
_entity_poly.type
_entity_poly.pdbx_seq_one_letter_code
_entity_poly.pdbx_strand_id
1 'polypeptide(L)' 'MTRVYTDLATFDIAPDGVYVRDLHGVSFDQLAQQLAVPLHTSGR' A
#
# COMPACT_ATOMS: atom_id res chain seq x y z
N MET A 1 0.09 -7.47 -12.92
CA MET A 1 0.45 -6.73 -11.70
C MET A 1 0.66 -5.29 -12.10
N THR A 2 -0.12 -4.39 -11.50
CA THR A 2 -0.09 -2.95 -11.83
C THR A 2 0.52 -2.22 -10.65
N ARG A 3 1.45 -1.31 -10.91
CA ARG A 3 2.07 -0.51 -9.85
C ARG A 3 1.52 0.91 -9.84
N VAL A 4 1.20 1.40 -8.65
CA VAL A 4 0.70 2.77 -8.43
C VAL A 4 1.67 3.50 -7.54
N TYR A 5 2.08 4.69 -7.98
CA TYR A 5 2.95 5.61 -7.25
C TYR A 5 2.12 6.79 -6.79
N THR A 6 2.26 7.12 -5.50
CA THR A 6 1.59 8.27 -4.87
C THR A 6 2.60 9.02 -4.02
N ASP A 7 2.23 10.20 -3.53
CA ASP A 7 3.07 10.96 -2.61
C ASP A 7 3.37 10.21 -1.30
N LEU A 8 2.47 9.31 -0.87
CA LEU A 8 2.56 8.65 0.44
C LEU A 8 3.11 7.22 0.38
N ALA A 9 2.95 6.52 -0.75
CA ALA A 9 3.34 5.12 -0.87
C ALA A 9 3.42 4.64 -2.32
N THR A 10 4.15 3.54 -2.50
CA THR A 10 4.09 2.71 -3.71
C THR A 10 3.28 1.45 -3.43
N PHE A 11 2.31 1.16 -4.30
CA PHE A 11 1.46 -0.03 -4.20
C PHE A 11 1.64 -0.95 -5.38
N ASP A 12 1.56 -2.25 -5.14
CA ASP A 12 1.28 -3.22 -6.17
C ASP A 12 -0.17 -3.71 -6.06
N ILE A 13 -0.89 -3.60 -7.17
CA ILE A 13 -2.24 -4.09 -7.33
C ILE A 13 -2.16 -5.43 -8.06
N ALA A 14 -2.66 -6.46 -7.40
CA ALA A 14 -2.77 -7.83 -7.89
C ALA A 14 -4.22 -8.33 -7.74
N PRO A 15 -4.60 -9.42 -8.42
CA PRO A 15 -5.97 -9.95 -8.34
C PRO A 15 -6.41 -10.34 -6.92
N ASP A 16 -5.45 -10.66 -6.04
CA ASP A 16 -5.63 -11.07 -4.66
C ASP A 16 -5.56 -9.92 -3.65
N GLY A 17 -5.20 -8.71 -4.07
CA GLY A 17 -5.26 -7.54 -3.20
C GLY A 17 -4.31 -6.39 -3.56
N VAL A 18 -4.21 -5.46 -2.61
CA VAL A 18 -3.34 -4.28 -2.68
C VAL A 18 -2.22 -4.44 -1.66
N TYR A 19 -0.99 -4.38 -2.15
CA TYR A 19 0.21 -4.56 -1.36
C TYR A 19 0.97 -3.25 -1.25
N VAL A 20 1.27 -2.83 -0.02
CA VAL A 20 2.18 -1.71 0.23
C VAL A 20 3.61 -2.20 0.01
N ARG A 21 4.31 -1.59 -0.95
CA ARG A 21 5.69 -1.91 -1.28
C ARG A 21 6.69 -0.96 -0.62
N ASP A 22 6.36 0.33 -0.61
CA ASP A 22 7.21 1.36 0.00
C ASP A 22 6.33 2.47 0.61
N LEU A 23 6.81 3.14 1.65
CA LEU A 23 6.12 4.18 2.40
C LEU A 23 6.97 5.44 2.42
N HIS A 24 6.32 6.59 2.24
CA HIS A 24 6.99 7.88 2.16
C HIS A 24 6.38 8.84 3.17
N GLY A 25 7.08 9.05 4.30
CA GLY A 25 6.70 10.04 5.31
C GLY A 25 5.48 9.68 6.16
N VAL A 26 4.93 8.47 6.04
CA VAL A 26 3.81 7.95 6.85
C VAL A 26 4.07 6.52 7.32
N SER A 27 3.48 6.13 8.45
CA SER A 27 3.47 4.73 8.88
C SER A 27 2.39 3.93 8.15
N PHE A 28 2.54 2.60 8.16
CA PHE A 28 1.53 1.71 7.58
C PHE A 28 0.16 1.88 8.23
N ASP A 29 0.08 1.95 9.57
CA ASP A 29 -1.19 2.17 10.29
C ASP A 29 -1.85 3.50 9.91
N GLN A 30 -1.07 4.59 9.80
CA GLN A 30 -1.59 5.89 9.38
C GLN A 30 -2.14 5.85 7.95
N LEU A 31 -1.49 5.10 7.06
CA LEU A 31 -1.94 4.90 5.69
C LEU A 31 -3.20 4.01 5.64
N ALA A 32 -3.23 2.94 6.42
CA ALA A 32 -4.35 2.01 6.48
C ALA A 32 -5.63 2.67 7.02
N GLN A 33 -5.51 3.60 7.96
CA GLN A 33 -6.66 4.38 8.46
C GLN A 33 -7.29 5.30 7.41
N GLN A 34 -6.53 5.69 6.37
CA GLN A 34 -7.02 6.56 5.30
C GLN A 34 -7.67 5.79 4.15
N LEU A 35 -7.43 4.49 4.05
CA LEU A 35 -7.88 3.67 2.93
C LEU A 35 -9.12 2.87 3.29
N ALA A 36 -10.13 2.93 2.42
CA ALA A 36 -11.36 2.16 2.56
C ALA A 36 -11.22 0.69 2.13
N VAL A 37 -10.00 0.22 1.87
CA VAL A 37 -9.71 -1.14 1.41
C VAL A 37 -8.67 -1.80 2.33
N PRO A 38 -8.76 -3.12 2.54
CA PRO A 38 -7.74 -3.86 3.27
C PRO A 38 -6.37 -3.71 2.58
N LEU A 39 -5.33 -3.45 3.38
CA LEU A 39 -3.95 -3.42 2.91
C LEU A 39 -3.17 -4.62 3.42
N HIS A 40 -2.32 -5.16 2.55
CA HIS A 40 -1.34 -6.17 2.91
C HIS A 40 0.05 -5.54 2.95
N THR A 41 0.83 -5.88 3.98
CA THR A 41 2.28 -5.64 3.93
C THR A 41 2.87 -6.65 2.95
N SER A 42 3.80 -6.22 2.09
CA SER A 42 4.65 -7.20 1.41
C SER A 42 5.55 -7.82 2.47
N GLY A 43 5.11 -8.96 3.03
CA GLY A 43 5.94 -9.76 3.93
C GLY A 43 7.27 -10.03 3.25
N ARG A 44 8.36 -9.70 3.93
CA ARG A 44 9.69 -10.13 3.52
C ARG A 44 9.84 -11.63 3.80
#